data_AF-A0A1I1MCF5-F1
#
_entry.id   AF-A0A1I1MCF5-F1
#
_cell.length_a   1.000
_cell.length_b   1.000
_cell.length_c   1.000
_cell.angle_alpha   90.00
_cell.angle_beta   90.00
_cell.angle_gamma   90.00
#
_symmetry.space_group_name_H-M   'P 1'
#
loop_
_entity.id
_entity.type
_entity.pdbx_description
1 polymer ?
#
loop_
_entity_poly.entity_id
_entity_poly.type
_entity_poly.pdbx_seq_one_letter_code
_entity_poly.pdbx_strand_id
1 'polypeptide(L)'
;MFFMDIGKQVFKTPQSKLCCDKAMIQYAELKYIKLSFIPLFPFSTSYQSKCIECKSIVELTKNSDKAISWFDILSKFIGSGLLFFIALFLWQDKQKEVAQELAFLAQPQKYDFYLIDNSRFKNELSYRAEFVIAKVISVDKDKIEIVIGNYMYSRKRDLIKAIRLDTLVFDDFFPSKSQILTQAELINLYQDEVIYKALRPINFTLFGGVVLRPQAPEKLYKGYNPTPINQAGIRNYRNENFSEALALFKQAAEKGDAWAQINLAQMYRDGEGHQVDNKQALYWFEEAKQQGNKKAIFEYDRLCKQIKECSHLK
;
A
#
# COMPACT_ATOMS: atom_id res chain seq x y z
N MET A 1 9.89 -4.96 36.79
CA MET A 1 8.83 -5.76 37.44
C MET A 1 7.68 -4.80 37.69
N PHE A 2 6.52 -5.00 37.07
CA PHE A 2 5.36 -4.14 37.29
C PHE A 2 4.67 -4.58 38.58
N PHE A 3 4.61 -3.71 39.58
CA PHE A 3 3.92 -3.99 40.84
C PHE A 3 2.56 -3.30 40.87
N MET A 4 1.53 -4.05 41.26
CA MET A 4 0.23 -3.49 41.62
C MET A 4 0.23 -3.14 43.10
N ASP A 5 -0.23 -1.94 43.44
CA ASP A 5 -0.34 -1.47 44.82
C ASP A 5 -1.48 -0.45 44.94
N ILE A 6 -1.77 -0.01 46.16
CA ILE A 6 -2.80 0.98 46.48
C ILE A 6 -2.18 2.39 46.43
N GLY A 7 -2.68 3.21 45.52
CA GLY A 7 -2.44 4.65 45.50
C GLY A 7 -3.46 5.41 46.34
N LYS A 8 -3.06 6.60 46.81
CA LYS A 8 -3.91 7.54 47.54
C LYS A 8 -3.75 8.93 46.95
N GLN A 9 -4.86 9.66 46.81
CA GLN A 9 -4.88 11.05 46.38
C GLN A 9 -5.80 11.83 47.32
N VAL A 10 -5.31 12.96 47.82
CA VAL A 10 -6.10 13.86 48.65
C VAL A 10 -6.46 15.11 47.85
N PHE A 11 -7.73 15.47 47.86
CA PHE A 11 -8.29 16.70 47.27
C PHE A 11 -8.69 17.65 48.40
N LYS A 12 -8.49 18.96 48.22
CA LYS A 12 -8.84 19.99 49.20
C LYS A 12 -9.80 20.99 48.57
N THR A 13 -10.95 21.18 49.18
CA THR A 13 -12.00 22.08 48.67
C THR A 13 -12.45 23.04 49.78
N PRO A 14 -12.41 24.37 49.56
CA PRO A 14 -12.99 25.33 50.49
C PRO A 14 -14.50 25.11 50.62
N GLN A 15 -15.03 25.19 51.84
CA GLN A 15 -16.46 25.06 52.12
C GLN A 15 -17.07 26.42 52.45
N SER A 16 -18.30 26.63 51.98
CA SER A 16 -19.09 27.82 52.32
C SER A 16 -19.54 27.85 53.79
N LYS A 17 -19.62 26.68 54.43
CA LYS A 17 -19.98 26.54 55.84
C LYS A 17 -18.85 27.05 56.74
N LEU A 18 -19.20 27.99 57.62
CA LEU A 18 -18.28 28.58 58.59
C LEU A 18 -18.20 27.72 59.85
N CYS A 19 -17.01 27.71 60.45
CA CYS A 19 -16.74 27.19 61.79
C CYS A 19 -15.80 28.18 62.47
N CYS A 20 -16.17 28.68 63.66
CA CYS A 20 -15.43 29.75 64.34
C CYS A 20 -15.24 30.99 63.45
N ASP A 21 -16.29 31.42 62.75
CA ASP A 21 -16.29 32.59 61.84
C ASP A 21 -15.31 32.52 60.65
N LYS A 22 -14.65 31.38 60.43
CA LYS A 22 -13.79 31.11 59.26
C LYS A 22 -14.30 29.94 58.44
N ALA A 23 -13.94 29.95 57.16
CA ALA A 23 -14.28 28.88 56.23
C ALA A 23 -13.65 27.54 56.66
N MET A 24 -14.35 26.43 56.42
CA MET A 24 -13.79 25.10 56.59
C MET A 24 -13.08 24.62 55.31
N ILE A 25 -12.13 23.69 55.47
CA ILE A 25 -11.54 22.95 54.34
C ILE A 25 -12.05 21.52 54.40
N GLN A 26 -12.64 21.06 53.30
CA GLN A 26 -12.96 19.66 53.11
C GLN A 26 -11.77 18.94 52.48
N TYR A 27 -11.43 17.78 53.03
CA TYR A 27 -10.48 16.84 52.47
C TYR A 27 -11.23 15.62 51.96
N ALA A 28 -10.94 15.22 50.73
CA ALA A 28 -11.45 13.99 50.17
C ALA A 28 -10.27 13.09 49.78
N GLU A 29 -10.21 11.89 50.36
CA GLU A 29 -9.19 10.90 50.05
C GLU A 29 -9.78 9.87 49.09
N LEU A 30 -9.18 9.77 47.90
CA LEU A 30 -9.46 8.77 46.89
C LEU A 30 -8.37 7.69 46.93
N LYS A 31 -8.78 6.44 47.16
CA LYS A 31 -7.94 5.26 47.03
C LYS A 31 -8.19 4.60 45.68
N TYR A 32 -7.11 4.22 45.01
CA TYR A 32 -7.14 3.62 43.69
C TYR A 32 -6.09 2.53 43.55
N ILE A 33 -6.34 1.56 42.68
CA ILE A 33 -5.31 0.59 42.28
C ILE A 33 -4.39 1.30 41.30
N LYS A 34 -3.08 1.18 41.48
CA LYS A 34 -2.08 1.68 40.53
C LYS A 34 -1.18 0.55 40.04
N LEU A 35 -0.76 0.65 38.79
CA LEU A 35 0.32 -0.16 38.23
C LEU A 35 1.58 0.71 38.16
N SER A 36 2.53 0.47 39.06
CA SER A 36 3.67 1.37 39.26
C SER A 36 3.22 2.80 39.60
N PHE A 37 3.31 3.75 38.66
CA PHE A 37 2.88 5.15 38.84
C PHE A 37 1.56 5.48 38.13
N ILE A 38 0.96 4.52 37.42
CA ILE A 38 -0.23 4.74 36.59
C ILE A 38 -1.48 4.39 37.42
N PRO A 39 -2.36 5.36 37.75
CA PRO A 39 -3.59 5.10 38.49
C PRO A 39 -4.61 4.39 37.58
N LEU A 40 -5.05 3.18 37.91
CA LEU A 40 -5.90 2.36 37.03
C LEU A 40 -7.39 2.54 37.32
N PHE A 41 -7.79 2.32 38.57
CA PHE A 41 -9.21 2.33 38.94
C PHE A 41 -9.41 2.82 40.38
N PRO A 42 -10.28 3.82 40.60
CA PRO A 42 -10.67 4.24 41.94
C PRO A 42 -11.61 3.20 42.56
N PHE A 43 -11.42 2.85 43.83
CA PHE A 43 -12.27 1.85 44.51
C PHE A 43 -12.84 2.32 45.84
N SER A 44 -12.33 3.40 46.43
CA SER A 44 -12.85 3.95 47.67
C SER A 44 -12.63 5.46 47.76
N THR A 45 -13.64 6.18 48.23
CA THR A 45 -13.61 7.60 48.57
C THR A 45 -13.98 7.79 50.03
N SER A 46 -13.26 8.67 50.73
CA SER A 46 -13.58 9.06 52.11
C SER A 46 -13.46 10.56 52.27
N TYR A 47 -14.26 11.14 53.17
CA TYR A 47 -14.40 12.59 53.31
C TYR A 47 -14.26 13.02 54.76
N GLN A 48 -13.56 14.12 55.00
CA GLN A 48 -13.43 14.75 56.32
C GLN A 48 -13.35 16.26 56.17
N SER A 49 -14.01 17.02 57.05
CA SER A 49 -13.94 18.48 57.06
C SER A 49 -13.19 18.95 58.30
N LYS A 50 -12.25 19.87 58.12
CA LYS A 50 -11.44 20.44 59.19
C LYS A 50 -11.60 21.95 59.25
N CYS A 51 -11.86 22.48 60.45
CA CYS A 51 -11.86 23.91 60.67
C CYS A 51 -10.42 24.47 60.60
N ILE A 52 -10.25 25.61 59.92
CA ILE A 52 -8.93 26.27 59.78
C ILE A 52 -8.45 26.81 61.14
N GLU A 53 -9.37 27.32 61.97
CA GLU A 53 -9.08 27.98 63.23
C GLU A 53 -8.86 26.99 64.37
N CYS A 54 -9.90 26.24 64.74
CA CYS A 54 -9.90 25.37 65.92
C CYS A 54 -9.43 23.93 65.62
N LYS A 55 -9.11 23.62 64.35
CA LYS A 55 -8.66 22.30 63.89
C LYS A 55 -9.62 21.14 64.18
N SER A 56 -10.84 21.42 64.62
CA SER A 56 -11.87 20.41 64.88
C SER A 56 -12.25 19.69 63.59
N ILE A 57 -12.54 18.39 63.73
CA ILE A 57 -13.01 17.55 62.64
C ILE A 57 -14.54 17.49 62.74
N VAL A 58 -15.22 17.77 61.64
CA VAL A 58 -16.68 17.72 61.55
C VAL A 58 -17.08 16.63 60.56
N GLU A 59 -17.92 15.69 61.00
CA GLU A 59 -18.49 14.67 60.12
C GLU A 59 -19.53 15.28 59.16
N LEU A 60 -19.43 14.90 57.89
CA LEU A 60 -20.32 15.40 56.84
C LEU A 60 -21.64 14.60 56.85
N THR A 61 -22.73 15.27 57.23
CA THR A 61 -24.05 14.63 57.41
C THR A 61 -24.93 14.66 56.15
N LYS A 62 -24.68 15.55 55.18
CA LYS A 62 -25.44 15.65 53.92
C LYS A 62 -24.62 15.17 52.72
N ASN A 63 -25.26 14.46 51.78
CA ASN A 63 -24.61 13.99 50.55
C ASN A 63 -24.24 15.12 49.58
N SER A 64 -24.93 16.26 49.62
CA SER A 64 -24.61 17.47 48.84
C SER A 64 -23.22 18.03 49.12
N ASP A 65 -22.71 17.80 50.34
CA ASP A 65 -21.46 18.37 50.84
C ASP A 65 -20.28 17.40 50.60
N LYS A 66 -20.52 16.23 49.98
CA LYS A 66 -19.55 15.13 49.78
C LYS A 66 -19.09 14.98 48.33
N ALA A 67 -19.04 16.06 47.54
CA ALA A 67 -18.71 15.96 46.12
C ALA A 67 -17.24 16.34 45.85
N ILE A 68 -16.39 15.36 45.55
CA ILE A 68 -15.20 15.61 44.72
C ILE A 68 -15.71 15.94 43.31
N SER A 69 -15.14 16.95 42.66
CA SER A 69 -15.47 17.21 41.26
C SER A 69 -15.15 15.96 40.44
N TRP A 70 -16.10 15.48 39.65
CA TRP A 70 -15.87 14.34 38.77
C TRP A 70 -14.71 14.61 37.78
N PHE A 71 -14.47 15.89 37.43
CA PHE A 71 -13.29 16.31 36.65
C PHE A 71 -11.96 16.09 37.40
N ASP A 72 -11.92 16.31 38.72
CA ASP A 72 -10.71 16.09 39.52
C ASP A 72 -10.35 14.60 39.57
N ILE A 73 -11.36 13.74 39.64
CA ILE A 73 -11.18 12.30 39.54
C ILE A 73 -10.73 11.96 38.12
N LEU A 74 -11.48 12.38 37.09
CA LEU A 74 -11.21 12.06 35.69
C LEU A 74 -9.78 12.46 35.29
N SER A 75 -9.33 13.66 35.68
CA SER A 75 -8.00 14.18 35.37
C SER A 75 -6.86 13.28 35.84
N LYS A 76 -7.06 12.51 36.92
CA LYS A 76 -6.08 11.55 37.43
C LYS A 76 -6.00 10.29 36.58
N PHE A 77 -7.10 9.89 35.94
CA PHE A 77 -7.17 8.67 35.14
C PHE A 77 -7.09 8.93 33.63
N ILE A 78 -6.87 10.17 33.18
CA ILE A 78 -6.71 10.50 31.74
C ILE A 78 -5.63 9.62 31.10
N GLY A 79 -4.49 9.43 31.75
CA GLY A 79 -3.40 8.59 31.23
C GLY A 79 -3.81 7.12 31.04
N SER A 80 -4.57 6.57 31.99
CA SER A 80 -5.10 5.20 31.90
C SER A 80 -6.19 5.07 30.86
N GLY A 81 -7.05 6.09 30.74
CA GLY A 81 -8.03 6.19 29.65
C GLY A 81 -7.35 6.23 28.28
N LEU A 82 -6.26 7.00 28.14
CA LEU A 82 -5.47 7.07 26.91
C LEU A 82 -4.81 5.73 26.59
N LEU A 83 -4.20 5.05 27.56
CA LEU A 83 -3.60 3.74 27.36
C LEU A 83 -4.63 2.69 26.97
N PHE A 84 -5.80 2.69 27.62
CA PHE A 84 -6.90 1.82 27.26
C PHE A 84 -7.39 2.12 25.84
N PHE A 85 -7.54 3.39 25.47
CA PHE A 85 -7.91 3.79 24.11
C PHE A 85 -6.88 3.35 23.07
N ILE A 86 -5.58 3.52 23.35
CA ILE A 86 -4.50 3.04 22.47
C ILE A 86 -4.56 1.50 22.35
N ALA A 87 -4.75 0.78 23.45
CA ALA A 87 -4.86 -0.68 23.43
C ALA A 87 -6.09 -1.14 22.63
N LEU A 88 -7.25 -0.50 22.83
CA LEU A 88 -8.45 -0.74 22.04
C LEU A 88 -8.23 -0.44 20.56
N PHE A 89 -7.57 0.67 20.23
CA PHE A 89 -7.25 1.05 18.86
C PHE A 89 -6.34 0.01 18.21
N LEU A 90 -5.25 -0.40 18.86
CA LEU A 90 -4.34 -1.44 18.36
C LEU A 90 -5.03 -2.80 18.22
N TRP A 91 -5.90 -3.15 19.18
CA TRP A 91 -6.70 -4.38 19.10
C TRP A 91 -7.65 -4.34 17.91
N GLN A 92 -8.37 -3.22 17.73
CA GLN A 92 -9.29 -3.05 16.62
C GLN A 92 -8.56 -3.07 15.27
N ASP A 93 -7.40 -2.41 15.18
CA ASP A 93 -6.55 -2.43 13.99
C ASP A 93 -6.10 -3.87 13.66
N LYS A 94 -5.68 -4.62 14.69
CA LYS A 94 -5.31 -6.02 14.52
C LYS A 94 -6.48 -6.89 14.04
N GLN A 95 -7.69 -6.66 14.56
CA GLN A 95 -8.89 -7.37 14.09
C GLN A 95 -9.19 -7.07 12.63
N LYS A 96 -9.00 -5.83 12.17
CA LYS A 96 -9.16 -5.46 10.76
C LYS A 96 -8.12 -6.14 9.88
N GLU A 97 -6.86 -6.18 10.30
CA GLU A 97 -5.80 -6.90 9.58
C GLU A 97 -6.18 -8.38 9.41
N VAL A 98 -6.56 -9.07 10.49
CA VAL A 98 -6.95 -10.49 10.44
C VAL A 98 -8.18 -10.71 9.56
N ALA A 99 -9.20 -9.84 9.65
CA ALA A 99 -10.39 -9.93 8.79
C ALA A 99 -10.04 -9.77 7.31
N GLN A 100 -9.09 -8.88 6.98
CA GLN A 100 -8.61 -8.69 5.62
C GLN A 100 -7.84 -9.92 5.11
N GLU A 101 -6.96 -10.49 5.93
CA GLU A 101 -6.22 -11.71 5.57
C GLU A 101 -7.17 -12.90 5.32
N LEU A 102 -8.18 -13.08 6.18
CA LEU A 102 -9.23 -14.09 5.99
C LEU A 102 -10.04 -13.85 4.71
N ALA A 103 -10.32 -12.59 4.35
CA ALA A 103 -10.99 -12.28 3.10
C ALA A 103 -10.14 -12.65 1.87
N PHE A 104 -8.82 -12.48 1.93
CA PHE A 104 -7.91 -12.91 0.86
C PHE A 104 -7.88 -14.43 0.72
N LEU A 105 -7.90 -15.16 1.83
CA LEU A 105 -7.95 -16.63 1.83
C LEU A 105 -9.32 -17.18 1.38
N ALA A 106 -10.41 -16.49 1.72
CA ALA A 106 -11.77 -16.84 1.30
C ALA A 106 -12.04 -16.55 -0.17
N GLN A 107 -11.26 -15.68 -0.81
CA GLN A 107 -11.30 -15.42 -2.25
C GLN A 107 -9.88 -15.21 -2.80
N PRO A 108 -9.09 -16.30 -2.96
CA PRO A 108 -7.73 -16.22 -3.46
C PRO A 108 -7.71 -15.63 -4.87
N GLN A 109 -6.72 -14.80 -5.14
CA GLN A 109 -6.49 -14.20 -6.45
C GLN A 109 -5.07 -14.46 -6.93
N LYS A 110 -4.91 -14.48 -8.25
CA LYS A 110 -3.59 -14.47 -8.86
C LYS A 110 -2.79 -13.29 -8.33
N TYR A 111 -1.55 -13.54 -7.94
CA TYR A 111 -0.64 -12.60 -7.28
C TYR A 111 -0.96 -12.24 -5.83
N ASP A 112 -1.76 -13.05 -5.14
CA ASP A 112 -1.69 -13.10 -3.68
C ASP A 112 -0.36 -13.72 -3.23
N PHE A 113 0.10 -13.31 -2.06
CA PHE A 113 1.34 -13.78 -1.43
C PHE A 113 1.05 -14.33 -0.04
N TYR A 114 1.71 -15.44 0.29
CA TYR A 114 1.57 -16.10 1.59
C TYR A 114 2.94 -16.19 2.24
N LEU A 115 3.02 -15.76 3.51
CA LEU A 115 4.22 -15.89 4.32
C LEU A 115 4.11 -17.17 5.15
N ILE A 116 5.04 -18.09 4.91
CA ILE A 116 4.91 -19.47 5.34
C ILE A 116 6.04 -19.84 6.31
N ASP A 117 5.69 -20.52 7.39
CA ASP A 117 6.62 -21.31 8.18
C ASP A 117 6.87 -22.66 7.49
N ASN A 118 7.97 -22.74 6.76
CA ASN A 118 8.31 -23.82 5.84
C ASN A 118 8.58 -25.15 6.55
N SER A 119 9.14 -25.12 7.78
CA SER A 119 9.40 -26.36 8.54
C SER A 119 8.09 -27.07 8.87
N ARG A 120 7.06 -26.29 9.22
CA ARG A 120 5.71 -26.80 9.48
C ARG A 120 4.97 -27.17 8.20
N PHE A 121 5.18 -26.40 7.12
CA PHE A 121 4.55 -26.65 5.83
C PHE A 121 4.97 -27.99 5.20
N LYS A 122 6.26 -28.35 5.30
CA LYS A 122 6.77 -29.65 4.81
C LYS A 122 6.47 -30.82 5.74
N ASN A 123 5.97 -30.55 6.95
CA ASN A 123 5.83 -31.53 8.02
C ASN A 123 7.16 -32.25 8.35
N GLU A 124 8.28 -31.51 8.31
CA GLU A 124 9.62 -32.02 8.59
C GLU A 124 10.13 -31.47 9.94
N LEU A 125 10.75 -32.34 10.75
CA LEU A 125 11.41 -31.91 11.99
C LEU A 125 12.64 -31.07 11.64
N SER A 126 12.50 -29.75 11.62
CA SER A 126 13.61 -28.81 11.50
C SER A 126 13.94 -28.18 12.84
N TYR A 127 15.23 -28.16 13.19
CA TYR A 127 15.73 -27.49 14.39
C TYR A 127 15.79 -25.96 14.26
N ARG A 128 15.54 -25.42 13.06
CA ARG A 128 15.59 -23.98 12.78
C ARG A 128 14.30 -23.53 12.11
N ALA A 129 13.78 -22.39 12.54
CA ALA A 129 12.66 -21.75 11.85
C ALA A 129 13.08 -21.34 10.43
N GLU A 130 12.27 -21.70 9.45
CA GLU A 130 12.52 -21.46 8.04
C GLU A 130 11.31 -20.74 7.46
N PHE A 131 11.43 -19.45 7.18
CA PHE A 131 10.34 -18.67 6.60
C PHE A 131 10.54 -18.52 5.10
N VAL A 132 9.48 -18.73 4.33
CA VAL A 132 9.47 -18.59 2.87
C VAL A 132 8.28 -17.76 2.42
N ILE A 133 8.35 -17.27 1.18
CA ILE A 133 7.28 -16.54 0.53
C ILE A 133 6.71 -17.42 -0.58
N ALA A 134 5.41 -17.67 -0.55
CA ALA A 134 4.70 -18.24 -1.68
C ALA A 134 3.94 -17.15 -2.44
N LYS A 135 3.74 -17.39 -3.74
CA LYS A 135 2.96 -16.54 -4.64
C LYS A 135 1.92 -17.39 -5.36
N VAL A 136 0.69 -16.90 -5.42
CA VAL A 136 -0.39 -17.52 -6.22
C VAL A 136 -0.18 -17.19 -7.70
N ILE A 137 -0.12 -18.21 -8.55
CA ILE A 137 0.10 -18.07 -9.99
C ILE A 137 -1.16 -18.31 -10.81
N SER A 138 -2.08 -19.15 -10.32
CA SER A 138 -3.38 -19.39 -10.93
C SER A 138 -4.42 -19.80 -9.88
N VAL A 139 -5.69 -19.49 -10.15
CA VAL A 139 -6.83 -19.90 -9.33
C VAL A 139 -7.90 -20.41 -10.29
N ASP A 140 -8.21 -21.70 -10.20
CA ASP A 140 -9.29 -22.34 -10.98
C ASP A 140 -10.25 -23.04 -10.02
N LYS A 141 -11.39 -22.39 -9.77
CA LYS A 141 -12.41 -22.83 -8.79
C LYS A 141 -11.78 -23.01 -7.40
N ASP A 142 -11.61 -24.26 -6.97
CA ASP A 142 -11.03 -24.65 -5.68
C ASP A 142 -9.56 -25.10 -5.82
N LYS A 143 -8.95 -24.95 -6.99
CA LYS A 143 -7.53 -25.27 -7.20
C LYS A 143 -6.73 -23.98 -7.22
N ILE A 144 -5.98 -23.74 -6.15
CA ILE A 144 -5.06 -22.61 -6.01
C ILE A 144 -3.66 -23.11 -6.29
N GLU A 145 -3.08 -22.68 -7.40
CA GLU A 145 -1.71 -23.02 -7.74
C GLU A 145 -0.76 -21.96 -7.16
N ILE A 146 0.19 -22.42 -6.33
CA ILE A 146 1.19 -21.57 -5.70
C ILE A 146 2.61 -22.02 -6.05
N VAL A 147 3.52 -21.06 -6.09
CA VAL A 147 4.96 -21.29 -6.19
C VAL A 147 5.62 -20.79 -4.92
N ILE A 148 6.46 -21.61 -4.30
CA ILE A 148 7.26 -21.22 -3.12
C ILE A 148 8.60 -20.66 -3.61
N GLY A 149 9.01 -19.50 -3.10
CA GLY A 149 10.27 -18.87 -3.46
C GLY A 149 11.50 -19.67 -3.04
N ASN A 150 12.59 -19.49 -3.78
CA ASN A 150 13.87 -20.19 -3.55
C ASN A 150 14.64 -19.69 -2.32
N TYR A 151 14.24 -18.55 -1.75
CA TYR A 151 14.93 -17.89 -0.65
C TYR A 151 14.27 -18.19 0.70
N MET A 152 15.08 -18.60 1.67
CA MET A 152 14.65 -18.96 3.02
C MET A 152 15.23 -17.99 4.04
N TYR A 153 14.44 -17.66 5.06
CA TYR A 153 14.80 -16.68 6.07
C TYR A 153 14.68 -17.27 7.47
N SER A 154 15.64 -17.01 8.35
CA SER A 154 15.60 -17.51 9.74
C SER A 154 14.65 -16.73 10.65
N ARG A 155 14.20 -15.54 10.23
CA ARG A 155 13.33 -14.65 11.02
C ARG A 155 12.28 -14.01 10.13
N LYS A 156 11.03 -13.91 10.62
CA LYS A 156 9.92 -13.21 9.94
C LYS A 156 10.32 -11.80 9.47
N ARG A 157 11.09 -11.06 10.28
CA ARG A 157 11.55 -9.70 9.94
C ARG A 157 12.50 -9.64 8.73
N ASP A 158 13.32 -10.67 8.53
CA ASP A 158 14.30 -10.69 7.44
C ASP A 158 13.59 -10.96 6.11
N LEU A 159 12.54 -11.80 6.14
CA LEU A 159 11.62 -12.00 5.03
C LEU A 159 10.92 -10.68 4.66
N ILE A 160 10.36 -9.95 5.63
CA ILE A 160 9.72 -8.65 5.36
C ILE A 160 10.72 -7.64 4.79
N LYS A 161 11.97 -7.67 5.27
CA LYS A 161 13.06 -6.85 4.71
C LYS A 161 13.33 -7.20 3.25
N ALA A 162 13.30 -8.47 2.87
CA ALA A 162 13.47 -8.88 1.48
C ALA A 162 12.37 -8.33 0.57
N ILE A 163 11.11 -8.33 1.04
CA ILE A 163 9.99 -7.71 0.32
C ILE A 163 10.23 -6.21 0.11
N ARG A 164 10.65 -5.50 1.17
CA ARG A 164 10.94 -4.05 1.12
C ARG A 164 12.10 -3.66 0.21
N LEU A 165 12.98 -4.61 -0.09
CA LEU A 165 14.16 -4.41 -0.93
C LEU A 165 13.96 -4.97 -2.35
N ASP A 166 12.70 -5.12 -2.78
CA ASP A 166 12.31 -5.52 -4.14
C ASP A 166 12.88 -6.87 -4.61
N THR A 167 13.30 -7.72 -3.69
CA THR A 167 13.97 -8.99 -4.06
C THR A 167 13.05 -9.98 -4.75
N LEU A 168 11.73 -9.85 -4.55
CA LEU A 168 10.71 -10.76 -5.11
C LEU A 168 10.59 -10.65 -6.62
N VAL A 169 11.09 -9.57 -7.23
CA VAL A 169 11.10 -9.40 -8.69
C VAL A 169 12.36 -9.95 -9.37
N PHE A 170 13.27 -10.59 -8.64
CA PHE A 170 14.39 -11.30 -9.26
C PHE A 170 13.89 -12.50 -10.06
N ASP A 171 14.52 -12.75 -11.21
CA ASP A 171 14.07 -13.78 -12.17
C ASP A 171 14.13 -15.20 -11.59
N ASP A 172 15.02 -15.42 -10.63
CA ASP A 172 15.24 -16.69 -9.93
C ASP A 172 14.49 -16.78 -8.59
N PHE A 173 13.75 -15.74 -8.17
CA PHE A 173 13.11 -15.74 -6.85
C PHE A 173 12.02 -16.82 -6.75
N PHE A 174 11.14 -16.89 -7.74
CA PHE A 174 10.06 -17.86 -7.80
C PHE A 174 10.37 -18.92 -8.86
N PRO A 175 10.60 -20.19 -8.48
CA PRO A 175 10.87 -21.27 -9.41
C PRO A 175 9.63 -21.65 -10.23
N SER A 176 9.83 -22.43 -11.29
CA SER A 176 8.72 -22.99 -12.09
C SER A 176 7.97 -24.13 -11.39
N LYS A 177 8.57 -24.74 -10.36
CA LYS A 177 7.91 -25.80 -9.58
C LYS A 177 6.75 -25.21 -8.78
N SER A 178 5.54 -25.59 -9.15
CA SER A 178 4.32 -25.23 -8.44
C SER A 178 3.79 -26.39 -7.60
N GLN A 179 2.85 -26.04 -6.72
CA GLN A 179 2.03 -26.97 -5.96
C GLN A 179 0.60 -26.45 -5.94
N ILE A 180 -0.36 -27.35 -5.85
CA ILE A 180 -1.78 -27.03 -5.83
C ILE A 180 -2.28 -27.22 -4.40
N LEU A 181 -3.00 -26.22 -3.90
CA LEU A 181 -3.73 -26.27 -2.65
C LEU A 181 -5.22 -26.01 -2.92
N THR A 182 -6.07 -26.57 -2.08
CA THR A 182 -7.49 -26.23 -2.00
C THR A 182 -7.72 -25.02 -1.11
N GLN A 183 -8.88 -24.39 -1.24
CA GLN A 183 -9.25 -23.29 -0.34
C GLN A 183 -9.31 -23.75 1.12
N ALA A 184 -9.85 -24.95 1.36
CA ALA A 184 -9.93 -25.53 2.69
C ALA A 184 -8.53 -25.74 3.29
N GLU A 185 -7.57 -26.24 2.51
CA GLU A 185 -6.18 -26.38 2.95
C GLU A 185 -5.53 -25.04 3.27
N LEU A 186 -5.75 -23.99 2.47
CA LEU A 186 -5.23 -22.65 2.77
C LEU A 186 -5.76 -22.11 4.11
N ILE A 187 -7.05 -22.30 4.38
CA ILE A 187 -7.68 -21.86 5.62
C ILE A 187 -7.11 -22.65 6.81
N ASN A 188 -6.98 -23.98 6.69
CA ASN A 188 -6.39 -24.81 7.74
C ASN A 188 -4.94 -24.42 8.03
N LEU A 189 -4.12 -24.24 6.98
CA LEU A 189 -2.74 -23.79 7.11
C LEU A 189 -2.64 -22.42 7.80
N TYR A 190 -3.59 -21.52 7.57
CA TYR A 190 -3.63 -20.22 8.24
C TYR A 190 -4.05 -20.34 9.70
N GLN A 191 -5.09 -21.13 10.00
CA GLN A 191 -5.55 -21.40 11.36
C GLN A 191 -4.46 -22.06 12.21
N ASP A 192 -3.67 -22.94 11.60
CA ASP A 192 -2.53 -23.58 12.24
C ASP A 192 -1.31 -22.66 12.35
N GLU A 193 -1.35 -21.41 11.87
CA GLU A 193 -0.22 -20.47 11.79
C GLU A 193 0.95 -20.95 10.91
N VAL A 194 0.73 -21.92 10.03
CA VAL A 194 1.71 -22.32 9.00
C VAL A 194 1.81 -21.23 7.94
N ILE A 195 0.66 -20.77 7.41
CA ILE A 195 0.57 -19.48 6.74
C ILE A 195 0.31 -18.45 7.84
N TYR A 196 1.33 -17.70 8.24
CA TYR A 196 1.18 -16.73 9.32
C TYR A 196 0.83 -15.33 8.81
N LYS A 197 0.83 -15.12 7.48
CA LYS A 197 0.36 -13.90 6.87
C LYS A 197 -0.12 -14.10 5.43
N ALA A 198 -1.31 -13.60 5.11
CA ALA A 198 -1.82 -13.50 3.74
C ALA A 198 -1.80 -12.06 3.23
N LEU A 199 -1.35 -11.84 1.99
CA LEU A 199 -1.10 -10.51 1.46
C LEU A 199 -1.62 -10.40 0.04
N ARG A 200 -2.27 -9.28 -0.26
CA ARG A 200 -2.60 -8.86 -1.63
C ARG A 200 -1.89 -7.55 -1.95
N PRO A 201 -1.09 -7.47 -3.03
CA PRO A 201 -0.43 -6.24 -3.41
C PRO A 201 -1.43 -5.13 -3.74
N ILE A 202 -1.09 -3.90 -3.37
CA ILE A 202 -1.76 -2.71 -3.90
C ILE A 202 -0.92 -2.26 -5.10
N ASN A 203 -1.53 -2.32 -6.29
CA ASN A 203 -0.86 -2.20 -7.59
C ASN A 203 0.21 -3.30 -7.78
N PHE A 204 1.47 -2.98 -7.45
CA PHE A 204 2.61 -3.88 -7.61
C PHE A 204 3.47 -3.98 -6.34
N THR A 205 2.96 -3.47 -5.20
CA THR A 205 3.77 -3.29 -4.00
C THR A 205 3.21 -4.00 -2.77
N LEU A 206 4.13 -4.47 -1.93
CA LEU A 206 3.87 -4.94 -0.56
C LEU A 206 4.91 -4.31 0.36
N PHE A 207 4.47 -3.81 1.52
CA PHE A 207 5.36 -3.14 2.49
C PHE A 207 6.24 -2.00 1.91
N GLY A 208 5.83 -1.40 0.79
CA GLY A 208 6.58 -0.36 0.09
C GLY A 208 7.61 -0.87 -0.93
N GLY A 209 7.82 -2.18 -1.04
CA GLY A 209 8.68 -2.78 -2.07
C GLY A 209 7.88 -3.37 -3.24
N VAL A 210 8.49 -3.39 -4.42
CA VAL A 210 7.93 -3.94 -5.66
C VAL A 210 8.01 -5.46 -5.62
N VAL A 211 6.86 -6.11 -5.83
CA VAL A 211 6.72 -7.58 -5.77
C VAL A 211 6.23 -8.20 -7.08
N LEU A 212 5.78 -7.36 -8.02
CA LEU A 212 5.34 -7.77 -9.34
C LEU A 212 6.00 -6.86 -10.38
N ARG A 213 6.53 -7.45 -11.45
CA ARG A 213 6.93 -6.69 -12.62
C ARG A 213 5.65 -6.29 -13.38
N PRO A 214 5.40 -4.99 -13.62
CA PRO A 214 4.32 -4.59 -14.49
C PRO A 214 4.52 -5.24 -15.86
N GLN A 215 3.45 -5.78 -16.45
CA GLN A 215 3.53 -6.27 -17.81
C GLN A 215 3.91 -5.09 -18.70
N ALA A 216 4.95 -5.27 -19.51
CA ALA A 216 5.29 -4.28 -20.52
C ALA A 216 4.03 -4.01 -21.36
N PRO A 217 3.69 -2.75 -21.64
CA PRO A 217 2.52 -2.45 -22.44
C PRO A 217 2.63 -3.20 -23.76
N GLU A 218 1.50 -3.74 -24.24
CA GLU A 218 1.47 -4.39 -25.55
C GLU A 218 2.10 -3.45 -26.57
N LYS A 219 2.98 -4.00 -27.41
CA LYS A 219 3.53 -3.23 -28.53
C LYS A 219 2.35 -2.73 -29.36
N LEU A 220 2.33 -1.43 -29.65
CA LEU A 220 1.26 -0.79 -30.43
C LEU A 220 1.05 -1.45 -31.81
N TYR A 221 2.09 -2.08 -32.36
CA TYR A 221 2.04 -2.78 -33.64
C TYR A 221 2.48 -4.25 -33.48
N LYS A 222 1.59 -5.19 -33.79
CA LYS A 222 1.92 -6.63 -33.88
C LYS A 222 2.63 -6.91 -35.20
N GLY A 223 3.79 -7.58 -35.16
CA GLY A 223 4.59 -7.91 -36.34
C GLY A 223 5.50 -6.78 -36.86
N TYR A 224 5.42 -5.57 -36.28
CA TYR A 224 6.36 -4.48 -36.57
C TYR A 224 7.11 -4.09 -35.30
N ASN A 225 8.44 -4.12 -35.37
CA ASN A 225 9.30 -3.69 -34.29
C ASN A 225 9.99 -2.39 -34.74
N PRO A 226 9.51 -1.20 -34.33
CA PRO A 226 10.15 0.05 -34.72
C PRO A 226 11.59 0.07 -34.24
N THR A 227 12.47 0.64 -35.06
CA THR A 227 13.83 0.94 -34.62
C THR A 227 13.78 1.85 -33.38
N PRO A 228 14.78 1.81 -32.47
CA PRO A 228 14.78 2.66 -31.28
C PRO A 228 14.59 4.15 -31.59
N ILE A 229 15.11 4.61 -32.74
CA ILE A 229 14.98 5.98 -33.24
C ILE A 229 13.54 6.26 -33.67
N ASN A 230 12.93 5.40 -34.48
CA ASN A 230 11.53 5.55 -34.87
C ASN A 230 10.60 5.50 -33.63
N GLN A 231 10.88 4.61 -32.67
CA GLN A 231 10.13 4.55 -31.42
C GLN A 231 10.25 5.85 -30.60
N ALA A 232 11.43 6.49 -30.59
CA ALA A 232 11.60 7.81 -29.98
C ALA A 232 10.81 8.89 -30.71
N GLY A 233 10.75 8.85 -32.04
CA GLY A 233 9.91 9.73 -32.85
C GLY A 233 8.43 9.59 -32.50
N ILE A 234 7.91 8.35 -32.42
CA ILE A 234 6.52 8.06 -32.02
C ILE A 234 6.21 8.63 -30.63
N ARG A 235 7.13 8.50 -29.67
CA ARG A 235 6.94 9.05 -28.32
C ARG A 235 6.84 10.58 -28.33
N ASN A 236 7.72 11.26 -29.05
CA ASN A 236 7.67 12.73 -29.17
C ASN A 236 6.40 13.19 -29.87
N TYR A 237 5.99 12.50 -30.94
CA TYR A 237 4.76 12.80 -31.66
C TYR A 237 3.53 12.73 -30.76
N ARG A 238 3.40 11.67 -29.95
CA ARG A 238 2.29 11.50 -28.99
C ARG A 238 2.26 12.56 -27.89
N ASN A 239 3.39 13.17 -27.60
CA ASN A 239 3.51 14.25 -26.62
C ASN A 239 3.42 15.63 -27.29
N GLU A 240 3.03 15.70 -28.57
CA GLU A 240 2.91 16.92 -29.37
C GLU A 240 4.24 17.69 -29.56
N ASN A 241 5.38 17.02 -29.32
CA ASN A 241 6.72 17.54 -29.61
C ASN A 241 7.06 17.29 -31.08
N PHE A 242 6.34 17.97 -31.98
CA PHE A 242 6.37 17.65 -33.41
C PHE A 242 7.73 17.92 -34.07
N SER A 243 8.46 18.96 -33.67
CA SER A 243 9.78 19.27 -34.24
C SER A 243 10.78 18.14 -33.96
N GLU A 244 10.83 17.65 -32.73
CA GLU A 244 11.68 16.53 -32.31
C GLU A 244 11.23 15.22 -32.98
N ALA A 245 9.92 14.99 -33.08
CA ALA A 245 9.38 13.83 -33.77
C ALA A 245 9.79 13.82 -35.25
N LEU A 246 9.66 14.95 -35.95
CA LEU A 246 10.04 15.10 -37.35
C LEU A 246 11.53 14.78 -37.56
N ALA A 247 12.41 15.32 -36.72
CA ALA A 247 13.85 15.08 -36.78
C ALA A 247 14.20 13.60 -36.58
N LEU A 248 13.55 12.94 -35.61
CA LEU A 248 13.76 11.52 -35.33
C LEU A 248 13.21 10.63 -36.44
N PHE A 249 12.04 10.94 -36.99
CA PHE A 249 11.50 10.21 -38.12
C PHE A 249 12.37 10.38 -39.37
N LYS A 250 12.87 11.60 -39.63
CA LYS A 250 13.84 11.83 -40.70
C LYS A 250 15.09 10.97 -40.54
N GLN A 251 15.69 10.96 -39.35
CA GLN A 251 16.86 10.14 -39.08
C GLN A 251 16.61 8.63 -39.27
N ALA A 252 15.43 8.13 -38.89
CA ALA A 252 15.07 6.73 -39.08
C ALA A 252 14.70 6.42 -40.55
N ALA A 253 14.03 7.33 -41.24
CA ALA A 253 13.63 7.23 -42.63
C ALA A 253 14.85 7.17 -43.58
N GLU A 254 15.86 8.00 -43.31
CA GLU A 254 17.15 8.01 -44.03
C GLU A 254 17.94 6.69 -43.84
N LYS A 255 17.65 5.93 -42.77
CA LYS A 255 18.21 4.58 -42.55
C LYS A 255 17.37 3.46 -43.17
N GLY A 256 16.34 3.81 -43.94
CA GLY A 256 15.48 2.85 -44.63
C GLY A 256 14.36 2.24 -43.78
N ASP A 257 14.01 2.82 -42.62
CA ASP A 257 12.84 2.35 -41.86
C ASP A 257 11.55 2.76 -42.60
N ALA A 258 10.94 1.82 -43.33
CA ALA A 258 9.73 2.06 -44.14
C ALA A 258 8.57 2.71 -43.36
N TRP A 259 8.44 2.41 -42.06
CA TRP A 259 7.39 3.02 -41.25
C TRP A 259 7.77 4.42 -40.75
N ALA A 260 9.06 4.68 -40.52
CA ALA A 260 9.52 6.05 -40.25
C ALA A 260 9.33 6.95 -41.48
N GLN A 261 9.57 6.41 -42.69
CA GLN A 261 9.28 7.10 -43.95
C GLN A 261 7.79 7.46 -44.07
N ILE A 262 6.89 6.53 -43.75
CA ILE A 262 5.44 6.81 -43.69
C ILE A 262 5.11 7.88 -42.65
N ASN A 263 5.65 7.78 -41.44
CA ASN A 263 5.37 8.76 -40.38
C ASN A 263 5.86 10.16 -40.78
N LEU A 264 7.07 10.25 -41.34
CA LEU A 264 7.64 11.49 -41.84
C LEU A 264 6.80 12.08 -42.99
N ALA A 265 6.36 11.24 -43.91
CA ALA A 265 5.48 11.64 -45.01
C ALA A 265 4.14 12.21 -44.51
N GLN A 266 3.55 11.57 -43.49
CA GLN A 266 2.31 12.05 -42.88
C GLN A 266 2.52 13.40 -42.21
N MET A 267 3.61 13.60 -41.46
CA MET A 267 3.91 14.89 -40.83
C MET A 267 4.13 16.01 -41.86
N TYR A 268 4.80 15.74 -42.97
CA TYR A 268 4.93 16.71 -44.07
C TYR A 268 3.58 17.03 -44.73
N ARG A 269 2.71 16.03 -44.93
CA ARG A 269 1.37 16.26 -45.48
C ARG A 269 0.50 17.12 -44.55
N ASP A 270 0.55 16.83 -43.26
CA ASP A 270 -0.36 17.42 -42.27
C ASP A 270 0.20 18.73 -41.68
N GLY A 271 1.48 19.04 -41.94
CA GLY A 271 2.12 20.27 -41.46
C GLY A 271 2.47 20.20 -39.97
N GLU A 272 2.84 19.03 -39.48
CA GLU A 272 3.16 18.79 -38.08
C GLU A 272 4.67 18.93 -37.87
N GLY A 273 5.09 19.92 -37.08
CA GLY A 273 6.53 20.19 -36.85
C GLY A 273 7.24 20.84 -38.04
N HIS A 274 6.53 21.09 -39.13
CA HIS A 274 6.97 21.80 -40.32
C HIS A 274 5.75 22.37 -41.06
N GLN A 275 5.94 23.30 -41.99
CA GLN A 275 4.86 23.68 -42.92
C GLN A 275 4.48 22.49 -43.82
N VAL A 276 3.22 22.46 -44.28
CA VAL A 276 2.73 21.46 -45.22
C VAL A 276 3.64 21.42 -46.46
N ASP A 277 4.17 20.25 -46.76
CA ASP A 277 5.00 19.97 -47.94
C ASP A 277 4.59 18.63 -48.57
N ASN A 278 3.62 18.70 -49.48
CA ASN A 278 3.11 17.51 -50.16
C ASN A 278 4.15 16.85 -51.09
N LYS A 279 5.17 17.58 -51.54
CA LYS A 279 6.25 17.02 -52.38
C LYS A 279 7.14 16.11 -51.55
N GLN A 280 7.55 16.57 -50.36
CA GLN A 280 8.28 15.74 -49.41
C GLN A 280 7.43 14.57 -48.92
N ALA A 281 6.14 14.78 -48.67
CA ALA A 281 5.23 13.69 -48.31
C ALA A 281 5.18 12.60 -49.39
N LEU A 282 4.98 12.97 -50.65
CA LEU A 282 4.99 12.01 -51.76
C LEU A 282 6.33 11.29 -51.91
N TYR A 283 7.44 12.02 -51.81
CA TYR A 283 8.78 11.42 -51.85
C TYR A 283 8.95 10.32 -50.80
N TRP A 284 8.63 10.60 -49.53
CA TRP A 284 8.81 9.61 -48.46
C TRP A 284 7.78 8.47 -48.52
N PHE A 285 6.55 8.73 -48.99
CA PHE A 285 5.62 7.65 -49.28
C PHE A 285 6.12 6.76 -50.43
N GLU A 286 6.75 7.34 -51.45
CA GLU A 286 7.32 6.58 -52.57
C GLU A 286 8.45 5.65 -52.12
N GLU A 287 9.36 6.13 -51.27
CA GLU A 287 10.45 5.32 -50.69
C GLU A 287 9.90 4.12 -49.89
N ALA A 288 8.85 4.32 -49.10
CA ALA A 288 8.20 3.25 -48.36
C ALA A 288 7.41 2.30 -49.28
N LYS A 289 6.83 2.82 -50.37
CA LYS A 289 6.16 2.04 -51.41
C LYS A 289 7.11 1.10 -52.12
N GLN A 290 8.31 1.56 -52.48
CA GLN A 290 9.34 0.74 -53.13
C GLN A 290 9.77 -0.46 -52.27
N GLN A 291 9.62 -0.35 -50.95
CA GLN A 291 9.83 -1.44 -50.00
C GLN A 291 8.62 -2.37 -49.82
N GLY A 292 7.59 -2.23 -50.66
CA GLY A 292 6.39 -3.06 -50.64
C GLY A 292 5.40 -2.72 -49.52
N ASN A 293 5.52 -1.55 -48.88
CA ASN A 293 4.61 -1.17 -47.81
C ASN A 293 3.23 -0.78 -48.37
N LYS A 294 2.22 -1.63 -48.12
CA LYS A 294 0.84 -1.42 -48.60
C LYS A 294 0.19 -0.15 -48.07
N LYS A 295 0.52 0.29 -46.84
CA LYS A 295 0.01 1.54 -46.29
C LYS A 295 0.59 2.74 -47.06
N ALA A 296 1.88 2.69 -47.40
CA ALA A 296 2.50 3.74 -48.21
C ALA A 296 1.86 3.85 -49.60
N ILE A 297 1.58 2.73 -50.28
CA ILE A 297 0.84 2.71 -51.57
C ILE A 297 -0.49 3.46 -51.42
N PHE A 298 -1.30 3.07 -50.45
CA PHE A 298 -2.61 3.67 -50.23
C PHE A 298 -2.55 5.17 -49.92
N GLU A 299 -1.63 5.58 -49.03
CA GLU A 299 -1.47 6.98 -48.64
C GLU A 299 -0.91 7.85 -49.78
N TYR A 300 0.04 7.31 -50.56
CA TYR A 300 0.56 7.94 -51.78
C TYR A 300 -0.58 8.20 -52.78
N ASP A 301 -1.34 7.16 -53.13
CA ASP A 301 -2.44 7.26 -54.09
C ASP A 301 -3.53 8.23 -53.62
N ARG A 302 -3.82 8.23 -52.30
CA ARG A 302 -4.78 9.16 -51.71
C ARG A 302 -4.31 10.60 -51.84
N LEU A 303 -3.05 10.88 -51.49
CA LEU A 303 -2.49 12.24 -51.58
C LEU A 303 -2.41 12.69 -53.04
N CYS A 304 -1.96 11.83 -53.95
CA CYS A 304 -1.89 12.14 -55.38
C CYS A 304 -3.24 12.49 -56.01
N LYS A 305 -4.36 11.94 -55.52
CA LYS A 305 -5.70 12.33 -55.99
C LYS A 305 -6.11 13.73 -55.52
N GLN A 306 -5.55 14.20 -54.41
CA GLN A 306 -5.91 15.46 -53.77
C GLN A 306 -5.09 16.65 -54.30
N ILE A 307 -3.88 16.40 -54.82
CA ILE A 307 -2.98 17.44 -55.30
C ILE A 307 -2.84 17.40 -56.83
N LYS A 308 -2.82 18.57 -57.48
CA LYS A 308 -2.73 18.69 -58.95
C LYS A 308 -1.40 18.17 -59.52
N GLU A 309 -0.39 18.00 -58.68
CA GLU A 309 0.98 17.66 -59.07
C GLU A 309 1.13 16.23 -59.60
N CYS A 310 0.21 15.31 -59.25
CA CYS A 310 0.21 13.93 -59.80
C CYS A 310 -0.63 13.75 -61.07
N SER A 311 -0.99 14.84 -61.76
CA SER A 311 -1.89 14.82 -62.94
C SER A 311 -1.36 14.04 -64.16
N HIS A 312 -0.08 13.64 -64.16
CA HIS A 312 0.60 12.91 -65.23
C HIS A 312 0.60 11.37 -65.04
N LEU A 313 0.01 10.86 -63.94
CA LEU A 313 -0.07 9.43 -63.62
C LEU A 313 -1.46 8.81 -63.94
N LYS A 314 -2.28 9.52 -64.72
CA LYS A 314 -3.58 9.04 -65.23
C LYS A 314 -3.44 8.39 -66.60
#